data_AF-A0A5D4QVA5-F1
#
_entry.id   AF-A0A5D4QVA5-F1
#
_cell.length_a   1.000
_cell.length_b   1.000
_cell.length_c   1.000
_cell.angle_alpha   90.00
_cell.angle_beta   90.00
_cell.angle_gamma   90.00
#
_symmetry.space_group_name_H-M   'P 1'
#
loop_
_entity.id
_entity.type
_entity.pdbx_description
1 polymer ?
#
loop_
_entity_poly.entity_id
_entity_poly.type
_entity_poly.pdbx_seq_one_letter_code
_entity_poly.pdbx_strand_id
1 'polypeptide(L)'
;MKLFQNTKGSESEFGCSPIIQTPAGTIAFDLRINGQIQSRCQSKPSCFRLENGALLLRYSCKDYIAELLLCEPDIRIPSHMKIDKAAAAVWRLRARHNLRDCIFQAEMRPKGSAGWPESGERLEAMTWEYGQWKLTLGTEDGTALVHRARIKDMMPDSFYAEDEISQLQIVRCLTNAIAVPIPEIRKGELCQVHFVAAWNRPKEDGDASSWFAVDKTGGEILEGSGVY
;
A
#
# COMPACT_ATOMS: atom_id res chain seq x y z
N MET A 1 3.83 -8.58 16.89
CA MET A 1 4.01 -8.75 15.43
C MET A 1 5.43 -8.32 15.02
N LYS A 2 6.00 -8.88 13.94
CA LYS A 2 7.40 -8.66 13.50
C LYS A 2 7.42 -8.29 12.00
N LEU A 3 8.58 -7.85 11.52
CA LEU A 3 8.90 -7.84 10.08
C LEU A 3 8.61 -9.22 9.45
N PHE A 4 8.36 -9.31 8.14
CA PHE A 4 8.03 -10.51 7.36
C PHE A 4 9.17 -11.56 7.32
N GLN A 5 10.22 -11.43 8.13
CA GLN A 5 11.46 -12.20 8.02
C GLN A 5 11.33 -13.70 8.33
N ASN A 6 10.15 -14.15 8.74
CA ASN A 6 9.88 -15.55 9.05
C ASN A 6 9.25 -16.32 7.88
N THR A 7 8.87 -15.66 6.78
CA THR A 7 8.35 -16.37 5.62
C THR A 7 9.46 -17.05 4.83
N LYS A 8 9.30 -18.35 4.57
CA LYS A 8 10.19 -19.12 3.69
C LYS A 8 10.11 -18.56 2.28
N GLY A 9 11.24 -18.16 1.73
CA GLY A 9 11.35 -17.68 0.36
C GLY A 9 12.74 -17.90 -0.18
N SER A 10 12.83 -18.11 -1.50
CA SER A 10 14.12 -18.18 -2.19
C SER A 10 14.55 -16.78 -2.59
N GLU A 11 15.82 -16.44 -2.35
CA GLU A 11 16.40 -15.20 -2.86
C GLU A 11 16.33 -15.20 -4.40
N SER A 12 15.97 -14.05 -4.97
CA SER A 12 15.81 -13.88 -6.41
C SER A 12 16.51 -12.60 -6.87
N GLU A 13 17.22 -12.68 -7.99
CA GLU A 13 17.86 -11.50 -8.59
C GLU A 13 17.01 -10.83 -9.68
N PHE A 14 15.97 -11.52 -10.16
CA PHE A 14 15.11 -11.14 -11.29
C PHE A 14 13.72 -10.71 -10.83
N GLY A 15 13.14 -9.70 -11.47
CA GLY A 15 11.76 -9.24 -11.18
C GLY A 15 11.59 -8.48 -9.86
N CYS A 16 12.68 -8.01 -9.27
CA CYS A 16 12.71 -7.32 -7.97
C CYS A 16 12.45 -5.83 -8.12
N SER A 17 11.25 -5.48 -8.58
CA SER A 17 10.81 -4.11 -8.73
C SER A 17 9.61 -3.84 -7.81
N PRO A 18 9.56 -2.68 -7.13
CA PRO A 18 8.45 -2.31 -6.26
C PRO A 18 7.27 -1.83 -7.12
N ILE A 19 6.78 -2.67 -8.02
CA ILE A 19 5.76 -2.31 -9.00
C ILE A 19 4.70 -3.40 -9.15
N ILE A 20 3.47 -2.99 -9.44
CA ILE A 20 2.38 -3.86 -9.88
C ILE A 20 2.05 -3.49 -11.33
N GLN A 21 2.00 -4.50 -12.20
CA GLN A 21 1.55 -4.34 -13.58
C GLN A 21 0.03 -4.47 -13.66
N THR A 22 -0.61 -3.55 -14.36
CA THR A 22 -2.07 -3.49 -14.51
C THR A 22 -2.42 -3.22 -15.97
N PRO A 23 -3.67 -3.47 -16.40
CA PRO A 23 -4.09 -3.14 -17.75
C PRO A 23 -4.04 -1.64 -18.09
N ALA A 24 -4.11 -0.75 -17.09
CA ALA A 24 -4.07 0.70 -17.26
C ALA A 24 -2.65 1.30 -17.17
N GLY A 25 -1.64 0.48 -16.87
CA GLY A 25 -0.27 0.92 -16.66
C GLY A 25 0.39 0.23 -15.47
N THR A 26 1.44 0.86 -14.94
CA THR A 26 2.20 0.34 -13.81
C THR A 26 1.94 1.19 -12.57
N ILE A 27 1.68 0.55 -11.44
CA ILE A 27 1.66 1.21 -10.13
C ILE A 27 3.03 1.00 -9.49
N ALA A 28 3.74 2.09 -9.22
CA ALA A 28 5.03 2.09 -8.55
C ALA A 28 4.87 2.45 -7.07
N PHE A 29 5.55 1.71 -6.20
CA PHE A 29 5.52 1.90 -4.75
C PHE A 29 6.85 2.47 -4.28
N ASP A 30 6.78 3.61 -3.61
CA ASP A 30 7.95 4.29 -3.07
C ASP A 30 7.77 4.59 -1.58
N LEU A 31 8.85 4.44 -0.84
CA LEU A 31 8.99 4.94 0.52
C LEU A 31 9.98 6.11 0.49
N ARG A 32 9.59 7.26 1.03
CA ARG A 32 10.48 8.41 1.25
C ARG A 32 10.65 8.62 2.75
N ILE A 33 11.86 8.92 3.18
CA ILE A 33 12.17 9.19 4.60
C ILE A 33 13.12 10.40 4.62
N ASN A 34 12.84 11.41 5.45
CA ASN A 34 13.61 12.65 5.54
C ASN A 34 13.85 13.30 4.15
N GLY A 35 12.84 13.27 3.27
CA GLY A 35 12.93 13.80 1.90
C GLY A 35 13.74 12.96 0.89
N GLN A 36 14.34 11.84 1.30
CA GLN A 36 15.07 10.94 0.41
C GLN A 36 14.21 9.76 -0.06
N ILE A 37 14.22 9.48 -1.37
CA ILE A 37 13.49 8.34 -1.97
C ILE A 37 14.32 7.07 -1.81
N GLN A 38 13.76 6.04 -1.17
CA GLN A 38 14.50 4.83 -0.82
C GLN A 38 14.75 3.88 -1.99
N SER A 39 13.94 3.93 -3.06
CA SER A 39 14.27 3.25 -4.34
C SER A 39 15.56 3.80 -4.98
N ARG A 40 16.14 4.87 -4.42
CA ARG A 40 17.44 5.45 -4.80
C ARG A 40 18.52 5.33 -3.73
N CYS A 41 18.29 4.59 -2.65
CA CYS A 41 19.35 4.30 -1.67
C CYS A 41 20.38 3.33 -2.27
N GLN A 42 21.65 3.48 -1.85
CA GLN A 42 22.84 2.94 -2.51
C GLN A 42 22.93 1.40 -2.60
N SER A 43 22.01 0.65 -1.99
CA SER A 43 22.00 -0.83 -2.06
C SER A 43 20.67 -1.33 -2.62
N LYS A 44 20.75 -2.20 -3.63
CA LYS A 44 19.61 -2.93 -4.19
C LYS A 44 18.93 -3.70 -3.04
N PRO A 45 17.58 -3.67 -2.92
CA PRO A 45 16.92 -4.44 -1.89
C PRO A 45 17.18 -5.94 -2.08
N SER A 46 17.31 -6.66 -0.97
CA SER A 46 17.20 -8.12 -1.00
C SER A 46 15.78 -8.49 -1.42
N CYS A 47 15.64 -9.55 -2.19
CA CYS A 47 14.40 -9.87 -2.87
C CYS A 47 14.10 -11.36 -2.74
N PHE A 48 12.88 -11.68 -2.31
CA PHE A 48 12.48 -13.04 -2.01
C PHE A 48 11.17 -13.34 -2.71
N ARG A 49 11.11 -14.46 -3.44
CA ARG A 49 9.85 -15.04 -3.88
C ARG A 49 9.37 -15.99 -2.79
N LEU A 50 8.16 -15.76 -2.29
CA LEU A 50 7.53 -16.61 -1.30
C LEU A 50 6.84 -17.81 -1.98
N GLU A 51 6.57 -18.88 -1.23
CA GLU A 51 5.99 -20.12 -1.76
C GLU A 51 4.61 -19.92 -2.43
N ASN A 52 3.82 -18.98 -1.91
CA ASN A 52 2.54 -18.54 -2.47
C ASN A 52 2.67 -17.65 -3.73
N GLY A 53 3.89 -17.43 -4.22
CA GLY A 53 4.15 -16.57 -5.36
C GLY A 53 4.15 -15.07 -5.03
N ALA A 54 4.08 -14.63 -3.78
CA ALA A 54 4.26 -13.22 -3.39
C ALA A 54 5.73 -12.77 -3.49
N LEU A 55 5.97 -11.47 -3.62
CA LEU A 55 7.31 -10.86 -3.69
C LEU A 55 7.56 -10.09 -2.40
N LEU A 56 8.67 -10.34 -1.74
CA LEU A 56 9.13 -9.56 -0.61
C LEU A 56 10.42 -8.83 -0.97
N LEU A 57 10.39 -7.50 -0.93
CA LEU A 57 11.54 -6.63 -1.09
C LEU A 57 11.97 -6.12 0.29
N ARG A 58 13.24 -6.24 0.63
CA ARG A 58 13.80 -5.77 1.90
C ARG A 58 14.90 -4.74 1.68
N TYR A 59 14.73 -3.59 2.32
CA TYR A 59 15.70 -2.51 2.38
C TYR A 59 16.28 -2.48 3.79
N SER A 60 17.57 -2.80 3.92
CA SER A 60 18.28 -2.77 5.21
C SER A 60 19.24 -1.59 5.25
N CYS A 61 18.85 -0.55 5.96
CA CYS A 61 19.64 0.67 6.13
C CYS A 61 20.17 0.78 7.56
N LYS A 62 21.11 1.70 7.79
CA LYS A 62 21.63 1.97 9.14
C LYS A 62 20.50 2.37 10.11
N ASP A 63 19.58 3.21 9.62
CA ASP A 63 18.58 3.86 10.47
C ASP A 63 17.24 3.14 10.53
N TYR A 64 17.01 2.15 9.66
CA TYR A 64 15.75 1.44 9.60
C TYR A 64 15.86 0.12 8.81
N ILE A 65 14.84 -0.73 8.95
CA ILE A 65 14.57 -1.83 8.01
C ILE A 65 13.18 -1.59 7.42
N ALA A 66 13.07 -1.56 6.10
CA ALA A 66 11.79 -1.50 5.40
C ALA A 66 11.57 -2.77 4.58
N GLU A 67 10.34 -3.24 4.55
CA GLU A 67 9.92 -4.37 3.75
C GLU A 67 8.67 -4.01 2.96
N LEU A 68 8.65 -4.37 1.69
CA LEU A 68 7.49 -4.26 0.81
C LEU A 68 7.09 -5.67 0.36
N LEU A 69 5.91 -6.10 0.75
CA LEU A 69 5.27 -7.31 0.25
C LEU A 69 4.35 -6.94 -0.91
N LEU A 70 4.56 -7.55 -2.08
CA LEU A 70 3.62 -7.53 -3.20
C LEU A 70 2.93 -8.89 -3.30
N CYS A 71 1.60 -8.93 -3.23
CA CYS A 71 0.84 -10.17 -3.20
C CYS A 71 -0.53 -10.03 -3.89
N GLU A 72 -1.20 -11.17 -4.09
CA GLU A 72 -2.60 -11.20 -4.52
C GLU A 72 -3.45 -11.45 -3.26
N PRO A 73 -4.28 -10.48 -2.83
CA PRO A 73 -5.16 -10.67 -1.67
C PRO A 73 -6.37 -11.58 -2.01
N ASP A 74 -6.93 -12.24 -1.00
CA ASP A 74 -8.23 -12.92 -1.11
C ASP A 74 -9.35 -11.86 -1.15
N ILE A 75 -10.01 -11.70 -2.29
CA ILE A 75 -11.06 -10.71 -2.47
C ILE A 75 -12.43 -11.33 -2.23
N ARG A 76 -13.06 -10.89 -1.14
CA ARG A 76 -14.44 -11.22 -0.79
C ARG A 76 -15.32 -10.00 -1.00
N ILE A 77 -16.04 -9.99 -2.11
CA ILE A 77 -17.04 -8.97 -2.48
C ILE A 77 -18.40 -9.65 -2.72
N PRO A 78 -19.52 -8.90 -2.71
CA PRO A 78 -20.85 -9.44 -3.00
C PRO A 78 -20.87 -10.29 -4.28
N SER A 79 -21.61 -11.40 -4.27
CA SER A 79 -21.56 -12.42 -5.34
C SER A 79 -21.99 -11.95 -6.74
N HIS A 80 -22.72 -10.83 -6.82
CA HIS A 80 -23.11 -10.21 -8.08
C HIS A 80 -22.02 -9.29 -8.66
N MET A 81 -21.07 -8.85 -7.84
CA MET A 81 -19.92 -8.03 -8.23
C MET A 81 -18.79 -8.92 -8.77
N LYS A 82 -18.01 -8.40 -9.71
CA LYS A 82 -16.91 -9.14 -10.33
C LYS A 82 -15.73 -8.23 -10.59
N ILE A 83 -14.56 -8.70 -10.19
CA ILE A 83 -13.28 -8.14 -10.62
C ILE A 83 -12.53 -9.13 -11.49
N ASP A 84 -11.68 -8.61 -12.37
CA ASP A 84 -10.79 -9.45 -13.16
C ASP A 84 -9.59 -9.88 -12.30
N LYS A 85 -9.00 -8.93 -11.55
CA LYS A 85 -7.87 -9.20 -10.65
C LYS A 85 -7.69 -8.10 -9.61
N ALA A 86 -7.06 -8.47 -8.49
CA ALA A 86 -6.54 -7.55 -7.49
C ALA A 86 -5.09 -7.88 -7.15
N ALA A 87 -4.36 -6.87 -6.68
CA ALA A 87 -3.02 -7.01 -6.15
C ALA A 87 -2.79 -5.98 -5.05
N ALA A 88 -1.99 -6.33 -4.05
CA ALA A 88 -1.74 -5.49 -2.89
C ALA A 88 -0.24 -5.29 -2.65
N ALA A 89 0.08 -4.13 -2.10
CA ALA A 89 1.39 -3.72 -1.65
C ALA A 89 1.31 -3.41 -0.15
N VAL A 90 2.04 -4.13 0.69
CA VAL A 90 2.08 -3.90 2.14
C VAL A 90 3.49 -3.52 2.56
N TRP A 91 3.64 -2.29 3.05
CA TRP A 91 4.88 -1.83 3.64
C TRP A 91 4.92 -2.16 5.13
N ARG A 92 6.07 -2.63 5.62
CA ARG A 92 6.43 -2.63 7.05
C ARG A 92 7.76 -1.93 7.26
N LEU A 93 7.78 -0.94 8.12
CA LEU A 93 8.96 -0.15 8.46
C LEU A 93 9.27 -0.30 9.95
N ARG A 94 10.49 -0.70 10.28
CA ARG A 94 11.03 -0.69 11.65
C ARG A 94 12.13 0.36 11.77
N ALA A 95 11.94 1.32 12.67
CA ALA A 95 12.92 2.35 12.96
C ALA A 95 14.06 1.81 13.86
N ARG A 96 15.33 2.03 13.47
CA ARG A 96 16.54 1.84 14.31
C ARG A 96 17.01 3.15 14.94
N HIS A 97 16.66 4.27 14.32
CA HIS A 97 16.75 5.64 14.83
C HIS A 97 15.43 6.36 14.56
N ASN A 98 15.21 7.52 15.17
CA ASN A 98 14.02 8.33 14.90
C ASN A 98 14.00 8.75 13.43
N LEU A 99 12.89 8.45 12.75
CA LEU A 99 12.65 8.81 11.36
C LEU A 99 11.61 9.93 11.33
N ARG A 100 11.77 10.87 10.41
CA ARG A 100 10.81 11.95 10.17
C ARG A 100 10.40 11.97 8.71
N ASP A 101 9.27 12.61 8.44
CA ASP A 101 8.75 12.84 7.09
C ASP A 101 8.71 11.53 6.26
N CYS A 102 8.20 10.46 6.86
CA CYS A 102 8.04 9.18 6.19
C CYS A 102 6.83 9.27 5.27
N ILE A 103 6.98 8.99 3.97
CA ILE A 103 5.88 9.04 3.01
C ILE A 103 5.86 7.73 2.25
N PHE A 104 4.78 6.96 2.46
CA PHE A 104 4.46 5.79 1.67
C PHE A 104 3.62 6.24 0.48
N GLN A 105 4.01 5.89 -0.74
CA GLN A 105 3.31 6.37 -1.93
C GLN A 105 3.10 5.22 -2.92
N ALA A 106 1.92 5.21 -3.54
CA ALA A 106 1.61 4.43 -4.72
C ALA A 106 1.31 5.39 -5.88
N GLU A 107 2.07 5.28 -6.98
CA GLU A 107 1.99 6.17 -8.14
C GLU A 107 1.64 5.38 -9.41
N MET A 108 0.56 5.78 -10.09
CA MET A 108 0.19 5.28 -11.41
C MET A 108 1.07 5.90 -12.51
N ARG A 109 1.55 5.06 -13.43
CA ARG A 109 2.39 5.43 -14.59
C ARG A 109 1.85 4.76 -15.86
N PRO A 110 1.82 5.44 -17.03
CA PRO A 110 2.38 6.78 -17.29
C PRO A 110 1.48 7.91 -16.78
N LYS A 111 2.10 9.08 -16.52
CA LYS A 111 1.52 10.26 -15.84
C LYS A 111 0.37 10.98 -16.59
N GLY A 112 -0.22 10.36 -17.62
CA GLY A 112 -1.16 10.99 -18.54
C GLY A 112 -2.64 10.74 -18.25
N SER A 113 -2.99 9.75 -17.42
CA SER A 113 -4.36 9.47 -17.00
C SER A 113 -4.64 10.18 -15.67
N ALA A 114 -5.42 11.26 -15.72
CA ALA A 114 -5.93 11.88 -14.50
C ALA A 114 -6.98 10.95 -13.89
N GLY A 115 -6.71 10.46 -12.68
CA GLY A 115 -7.70 9.72 -11.91
C GLY A 115 -8.62 10.67 -11.16
N TRP A 116 -9.72 10.15 -10.64
CA TRP A 116 -10.62 10.86 -9.75
C TRP A 116 -10.72 10.14 -8.40
N PRO A 117 -10.93 10.90 -7.31
CA PRO A 117 -11.20 10.29 -6.01
C PRO A 117 -12.50 9.48 -6.05
N GLU A 118 -12.47 8.29 -5.46
CA GLU A 118 -13.64 7.43 -5.24
C GLU A 118 -13.56 6.87 -3.82
N SER A 119 -13.41 7.76 -2.82
CA SER A 119 -13.20 7.42 -1.41
C SER A 119 -14.50 7.09 -0.68
N GLY A 120 -14.41 6.51 0.52
CA GLY A 120 -15.56 6.24 1.40
C GLY A 120 -15.13 6.09 2.86
N GLU A 121 -16.03 5.60 3.72
CA GLU A 121 -15.72 5.45 5.15
C GLU A 121 -14.55 4.47 5.33
N ARG A 122 -13.46 4.91 5.95
CA ARG A 122 -12.22 4.12 6.17
C ARG A 122 -11.39 3.85 4.92
N LEU A 123 -11.80 4.36 3.75
CA LEU A 123 -11.14 4.13 2.47
C LEU A 123 -10.79 5.46 1.79
N GLU A 124 -9.50 5.67 1.52
CA GLU A 124 -9.05 6.67 0.56
C GLU A 124 -8.70 5.98 -0.76
N ALA A 125 -9.33 6.40 -1.86
CA ALA A 125 -9.13 5.75 -3.15
C ALA A 125 -9.14 6.70 -4.34
N MET A 126 -8.43 6.28 -5.38
CA MET A 126 -8.36 6.92 -6.69
C MET A 126 -8.72 5.90 -7.76
N THR A 127 -9.50 6.33 -8.75
CA THR A 127 -9.94 5.49 -9.86
C THR A 127 -9.49 6.08 -11.19
N TRP A 128 -9.12 5.20 -12.11
CA TRP A 128 -8.78 5.50 -13.49
C TRP A 128 -9.57 4.60 -14.43
N GLU A 129 -9.99 5.16 -15.55
CA GLU A 129 -10.51 4.38 -16.68
C GLU A 129 -9.51 4.40 -17.83
N TYR A 130 -9.32 3.24 -18.45
CA TYR A 130 -8.45 3.07 -19.60
C TYR A 130 -9.07 2.10 -20.61
N GLY A 131 -9.63 2.65 -21.69
CA GLY A 131 -10.39 1.87 -22.65
C GLY A 131 -11.58 1.19 -21.97
N GLN A 132 -11.58 -0.14 -21.91
CA GLN A 132 -12.62 -0.94 -21.27
C GLN A 132 -12.35 -1.29 -19.81
N TRP A 133 -11.26 -0.78 -19.22
CA TRP A 133 -10.83 -1.12 -17.88
C TRP A 133 -11.17 0.00 -16.90
N LYS A 134 -11.77 -0.35 -15.77
CA LYS A 134 -11.82 0.47 -14.57
C LYS A 134 -10.79 -0.08 -13.59
N LEU A 135 -9.92 0.79 -13.08
CA LEU A 135 -8.93 0.46 -12.07
C LEU A 135 -9.09 1.38 -10.88
N THR A 136 -9.23 0.81 -9.69
CA THR A 136 -9.24 1.53 -8.43
C THR A 136 -8.00 1.17 -7.62
N LEU A 137 -7.38 2.17 -7.01
CA LEU A 137 -6.30 2.05 -6.04
C LEU A 137 -6.80 2.61 -4.71
N GLY A 138 -6.76 1.81 -3.65
CA GLY A 138 -7.20 2.19 -2.31
C GLY A 138 -6.14 2.02 -1.24
N THR A 139 -6.29 2.77 -0.15
CA THR A 139 -5.59 2.65 1.13
C THR A 139 -6.57 3.02 2.26
N GLU A 140 -6.20 2.78 3.51
CA GLU A 140 -6.95 3.30 4.65
C GLU A 140 -6.99 4.83 4.65
N ASP A 141 -8.14 5.41 4.98
CA ASP A 141 -8.27 6.85 5.22
C ASP A 141 -7.59 7.28 6.53
N GLY A 142 -7.52 8.60 6.77
CA GLY A 142 -6.88 9.11 7.98
C GLY A 142 -7.59 8.72 9.29
N THR A 143 -8.91 8.55 9.27
CA THR A 143 -9.69 8.11 10.45
C THR A 143 -9.32 6.68 10.84
N ALA A 144 -9.21 5.78 9.87
CA ALA A 144 -8.76 4.40 10.05
C ALA A 144 -7.31 4.34 10.55
N LEU A 145 -6.41 5.15 9.97
CA LEU A 145 -5.01 5.22 10.41
C LEU A 145 -4.88 5.72 11.86
N VAL A 146 -5.63 6.76 12.25
CA VAL A 146 -5.62 7.28 13.63
C VAL A 146 -6.24 6.26 14.59
N HIS A 147 -7.32 5.58 14.18
CA HIS A 147 -7.89 4.48 14.96
C HIS A 147 -6.84 3.36 15.20
N ARG A 148 -6.13 2.92 14.16
CA ARG A 148 -5.04 1.93 14.28
C ARG A 148 -3.94 2.38 15.25
N ALA A 149 -3.54 3.64 15.21
CA ALA A 149 -2.58 4.19 16.16
C ALA A 149 -3.08 4.14 17.61
N ARG A 150 -4.34 4.49 17.87
CA ARG A 150 -4.94 4.43 19.23
C ARG A 150 -4.94 3.02 19.81
N ILE A 151 -5.18 2.00 18.97
CA ILE A 151 -5.17 0.59 19.40
C ILE A 151 -3.79 -0.08 19.26
N LYS A 152 -2.75 0.68 18.91
CA LYS A 152 -1.37 0.22 18.71
C LYS A 152 -1.21 -0.88 17.66
N ASP A 153 -2.05 -0.82 16.62
CA ASP A 153 -1.99 -1.76 15.50
C ASP A 153 -1.00 -1.29 14.42
N MET A 154 0.27 -1.66 14.61
CA MET A 154 1.34 -1.47 13.62
C MET A 154 1.41 -0.01 13.11
N MET A 155 1.21 0.94 14.02
CA MET A 155 1.32 2.37 13.78
C MET A 155 2.18 3.00 14.88
N PRO A 156 2.92 4.08 14.61
CA PRO A 156 3.73 4.78 15.61
C PRO A 156 2.87 5.36 16.73
N ASP A 157 3.36 5.37 17.98
CA ASP A 157 2.64 5.98 19.10
C ASP A 157 2.53 7.52 18.93
N SER A 158 3.42 8.12 18.14
CA SER A 158 3.40 9.55 17.78
C SER A 158 2.39 9.89 16.69
N PHE A 159 1.71 8.92 16.08
CA PHE A 159 0.73 9.18 15.02
C PHE A 159 -0.63 9.52 15.61
N TYR A 160 -1.01 10.79 15.54
CA TYR A 160 -2.32 11.25 15.98
C TYR A 160 -2.77 12.46 15.14
N ALA A 161 -4.08 12.69 15.14
CA ALA A 161 -4.69 13.94 14.71
C ALA A 161 -5.77 14.31 15.73
N GLU A 162 -5.86 15.59 16.07
CA GLU A 162 -6.66 16.09 17.19
C GLU A 162 -8.15 16.12 16.88
N ASP A 163 -8.51 16.41 15.63
CA ASP A 163 -9.87 16.60 15.16
C ASP A 163 -10.15 15.80 13.86
N GLU A 164 -11.41 15.72 13.47
CA GLU A 164 -11.86 15.00 12.28
C GLU A 164 -11.36 15.64 10.98
N ILE A 165 -11.28 16.97 10.89
CA ILE A 165 -10.80 17.67 9.69
C ILE A 165 -9.32 17.34 9.46
N SER A 166 -8.53 17.37 10.52
CA SER A 166 -7.12 16.96 10.48
C SER A 166 -6.96 15.50 10.05
N GLN A 167 -7.85 14.60 10.48
CA GLN A 167 -7.84 13.20 10.03
C GLN A 167 -8.11 13.08 8.53
N LEU A 168 -9.12 13.78 8.02
CA LEU A 168 -9.49 13.77 6.59
C LEU A 168 -8.39 14.31 5.67
N GLN A 169 -7.40 15.04 6.20
CA GLN A 169 -6.30 15.63 5.43
C GLN A 169 -4.98 14.85 5.51
N ILE A 170 -4.96 13.72 6.23
CA ILE A 170 -3.76 12.90 6.38
C ILE A 170 -3.34 12.33 5.03
N VAL A 171 -4.24 11.60 4.37
CA VAL A 171 -3.93 10.94 3.09
C VAL A 171 -4.03 11.94 1.96
N ARG A 172 -3.05 11.92 1.07
CA ARG A 172 -2.95 12.88 -0.05
C ARG A 172 -3.26 12.17 -1.35
N CYS A 173 -4.40 12.51 -1.93
CA CYS A 173 -4.76 12.13 -3.30
C CYS A 173 -4.20 13.14 -4.29
N LEU A 174 -3.27 12.70 -5.11
CA LEU A 174 -2.69 13.43 -6.24
C LEU A 174 -3.27 12.87 -7.54
N THR A 175 -3.20 13.63 -8.63
CA THR A 175 -3.76 13.25 -9.95
C THR A 175 -3.39 11.84 -10.43
N ASN A 176 -2.20 11.35 -10.06
CA ASN A 176 -1.72 10.02 -10.42
C ASN A 176 -1.14 9.22 -9.23
N ALA A 177 -1.42 9.61 -7.99
CA ALA A 177 -0.83 8.93 -6.84
C ALA A 177 -1.66 9.08 -5.56
N ILE A 178 -1.49 8.12 -4.65
CA ILE A 178 -1.95 8.23 -3.26
C ILE A 178 -0.72 8.19 -2.37
N ALA A 179 -0.64 9.12 -1.42
CA ALA A 179 0.46 9.20 -0.46
C ALA A 179 -0.05 9.24 0.99
N VAL A 180 0.56 8.42 1.83
CA VAL A 180 0.30 8.34 3.27
C VAL A 180 1.53 8.87 4.03
N PRO A 181 1.49 10.13 4.51
CA PRO A 181 2.54 10.72 5.32
C PRO A 181 2.43 10.26 6.78
N ILE A 182 3.54 9.81 7.33
CA ILE A 182 3.75 9.46 8.73
C ILE A 182 4.84 10.41 9.28
N PRO A 183 4.47 11.42 10.08
CA PRO A 183 5.38 12.51 10.47
C PRO A 183 6.62 12.06 11.25
N GLU A 184 6.45 11.12 12.18
CA GLU A 184 7.52 10.59 13.01
C GLU A 184 7.32 9.09 13.26
N ILE A 185 8.42 8.33 13.20
CA ILE A 185 8.51 6.94 13.66
C ILE A 185 9.73 6.87 14.59
N ARG A 186 9.50 6.70 15.89
CA ARG A 186 10.56 6.69 16.90
C ARG A 186 11.34 5.39 16.86
N LYS A 187 12.58 5.43 17.35
CA LYS A 187 13.44 4.25 17.45
C LYS A 187 12.70 3.09 18.13
N GLY A 188 12.70 1.93 17.46
CA GLY A 188 12.08 0.70 17.94
C GLY A 188 10.63 0.50 17.48
N GLU A 189 9.95 1.57 17.02
CA GLU A 189 8.57 1.47 16.55
C GLU A 189 8.45 0.77 15.19
N LEU A 190 7.23 0.31 14.93
CA LEU A 190 6.81 -0.31 13.68
C LEU A 190 5.71 0.55 13.05
N CYS A 191 5.73 0.65 11.72
CA CYS A 191 4.66 1.25 10.94
C CYS A 191 4.31 0.32 9.77
N GLN A 192 3.02 0.12 9.53
CA GLN A 192 2.47 -0.61 8.40
C GLN A 192 1.46 0.25 7.66
N VAL A 193 1.69 0.40 6.36
CA VAL A 193 0.79 1.05 5.40
C VAL A 193 0.63 0.10 4.21
N HIS A 194 -0.57 0.00 3.67
CA HIS A 194 -0.83 -0.82 2.49
C HIS A 194 -1.55 -0.04 1.40
N PHE A 195 -1.52 -0.61 0.21
CA PHE A 195 -2.29 -0.17 -0.94
C PHE A 195 -2.85 -1.40 -1.63
N VAL A 196 -4.09 -1.32 -2.11
CA VAL A 196 -4.73 -2.38 -2.90
C VAL A 196 -5.14 -1.80 -4.23
N ALA A 197 -4.78 -2.47 -5.32
CA ALA A 197 -5.26 -2.15 -6.64
C ALA A 197 -6.19 -3.27 -7.11
N ALA A 198 -7.36 -2.92 -7.62
CA ALA A 198 -8.28 -3.84 -8.24
C ALA A 198 -8.75 -3.28 -9.57
N TRP A 199 -8.97 -4.15 -10.55
CA TRP A 199 -9.47 -3.74 -11.84
C TRP A 199 -10.46 -4.73 -12.41
N ASN A 200 -11.38 -4.19 -13.19
CA ASN A 200 -12.44 -4.93 -13.83
C ASN A 200 -12.79 -4.30 -15.19
N ARG A 201 -13.52 -5.05 -16.01
CA ARG A 201 -14.26 -4.50 -17.15
C ARG A 201 -15.70 -4.26 -16.71
N PRO A 202 -16.08 -3.01 -16.39
CA PRO A 202 -17.42 -2.72 -15.89
C PRO A 202 -18.46 -3.15 -16.93
N LYS A 203 -19.52 -3.81 -16.46
CA LYS A 203 -20.60 -4.31 -17.34
C LYS A 203 -21.70 -3.28 -17.56
N GLU A 204 -21.83 -2.36 -16.63
CA GLU A 204 -22.84 -1.31 -16.59
C GLU A 204 -22.24 -0.06 -15.95
N ASP A 205 -22.85 1.08 -16.24
CA ASP A 205 -22.47 2.35 -15.63
C ASP A 205 -22.69 2.27 -14.11
N GLY A 206 -21.71 2.73 -13.34
CA GLY A 206 -21.78 2.69 -11.87
C GLY A 206 -21.31 1.40 -11.21
N ASP A 207 -20.70 0.46 -11.95
CA ASP A 207 -20.07 -0.74 -11.37
C ASP A 207 -19.02 -0.34 -10.31
N ALA A 208 -19.30 -0.72 -9.06
CA ALA A 208 -18.47 -0.44 -7.89
C ALA A 208 -17.59 -1.65 -7.48
N SER A 209 -17.48 -2.69 -8.31
CA SER A 209 -16.78 -3.94 -7.94
C SER A 209 -15.31 -3.71 -7.54
N SER A 210 -14.59 -2.85 -8.28
CA SER A 210 -13.19 -2.52 -7.97
C SER A 210 -13.08 -1.71 -6.67
N TRP A 211 -14.06 -0.85 -6.37
CA TRP A 211 -14.12 -0.07 -5.15
C TRP A 211 -14.27 -0.98 -3.92
N PHE A 212 -15.23 -1.91 -3.95
CA PHE A 212 -15.41 -2.90 -2.86
C PHE A 212 -14.20 -3.82 -2.70
N ALA A 213 -13.45 -4.08 -3.78
CA ALA A 213 -12.29 -4.95 -3.72
C ALA A 213 -11.07 -4.28 -3.07
N VAL A 214 -10.93 -2.95 -3.17
CA VAL A 214 -9.80 -2.23 -2.56
C VAL A 214 -10.03 -1.84 -1.10
N ASP A 215 -11.28 -1.89 -0.62
CA ASP A 215 -11.63 -1.68 0.78
C ASP A 215 -11.18 -2.87 1.63
N LYS A 216 -9.94 -2.79 2.10
CA LYS A 216 -9.28 -3.84 2.87
C LYS A 216 -8.41 -3.26 3.97
N THR A 217 -8.40 -3.96 5.09
CA THR A 217 -7.41 -3.77 6.16
C THR A 217 -6.11 -4.52 5.84
N GLY A 218 -5.02 -4.12 6.47
CA GLY A 218 -3.75 -4.83 6.35
C GLY A 218 -3.82 -6.29 6.82
N GLY A 219 -4.66 -6.60 7.81
CA GLY A 219 -4.89 -7.96 8.30
C GLY A 219 -5.51 -8.85 7.23
N GLU A 220 -6.61 -8.42 6.60
CA GLU A 220 -7.29 -9.17 5.55
C GLU A 220 -6.39 -9.48 4.35
N ILE A 221 -5.55 -8.52 3.95
CA ILE A 221 -4.57 -8.70 2.86
C ILE A 221 -3.57 -9.80 3.20
N LEU A 222 -3.05 -9.79 4.43
CA LEU A 222 -2.06 -10.77 4.88
C LEU A 222 -2.66 -12.16 5.09
N GLU A 223 -3.92 -12.25 5.52
CA GLU A 223 -4.62 -13.52 5.72
C GLU A 223 -4.85 -14.19 4.38
N GLY A 224 -5.40 -13.42 3.44
CA GLY A 224 -5.69 -13.90 2.09
C GLY A 224 -4.45 -14.28 1.30
N SER A 225 -3.31 -13.63 1.57
CA SER A 225 -2.04 -13.97 0.92
C SER A 225 -1.33 -15.15 1.57
N GLY A 226 -1.70 -15.61 2.77
CA GLY A 226 -1.00 -16.71 3.45
C GLY A 226 0.38 -16.32 3.99
N VAL A 227 0.59 -15.03 4.27
CA VAL A 227 1.81 -14.48 4.88
C VAL A 227 1.50 -14.11 6.33
N TYR A 228 1.62 -15.09 7.24
CA TYR A 228 1.38 -14.95 8.68
C TYR A 228 2.59 -15.38 9.52
#